data_AF-A0ABD5T5P3-F1
#
_entry.id   AF-A0ABD5T5P3-F1
#
_cell.length_a   1.000
_cell.length_b   1.000
_cell.length_c   1.000
_cell.angle_alpha   90.00
_cell.angle_beta   90.00
_cell.angle_gamma   90.00
#
_symmetry.space_group_name_H-M   'P 1'
#
loop_
_entity.id
_entity.type
_entity.pdbx_description
1 polymer ?
#
loop_
_entity_poly.entity_id
_entity_poly.type
_entity_poly.pdbx_seq_one_letter_code
_entity_poly.pdbx_strand_id
1 'polypeptide(L)' 'MSVFDKFLAGWSFRSSTPDYEPGETIEVMVTGREGETAVARIGDSTLQIEEAPADAVDTRVLVDVETWDAGE' A
#
# COMPACT_ATOMS: atom_id res chain seq x y z
N MET A 1 -17.58 -1.07 15.73
CA MET A 1 -17.74 -1.05 14.26
C MET A 1 -17.05 0.20 13.75
N SER A 2 -15.90 0.07 13.09
CA SER A 2 -15.21 1.23 12.55
C SER A 2 -15.61 1.45 11.10
N VAL A 3 -16.55 2.38 10.92
CA VAL A 3 -16.78 3.14 9.69
C VAL A 3 -15.92 4.42 9.70
N PHE A 4 -14.99 4.54 10.66
CA PHE A 4 -14.15 5.71 10.92
C PHE A 4 -12.74 5.60 10.29
N ASP A 5 -12.22 4.39 9.99
CA ASP A 5 -11.08 4.18 9.06
C ASP A 5 -11.41 4.54 7.60
N LYS A 6 -12.71 4.59 7.30
CA LYS A 6 -13.27 5.19 6.09
C LYS A 6 -12.82 6.66 5.89
N PHE A 7 -12.12 7.25 6.88
CA PHE A 7 -11.64 8.62 6.98
C PHE A 7 -10.23 8.77 7.63
N LEU A 8 -9.23 7.96 7.26
CA LEU A 8 -7.85 8.51 7.16
C LEU A 8 -7.64 9.35 5.88
N ALA A 9 -8.73 9.63 5.17
CA ALA A 9 -9.12 10.98 4.74
C ALA A 9 -8.05 11.84 4.05
N GLY A 10 -7.33 11.33 3.05
CA GLY A 10 -6.63 12.16 2.05
C GLY A 10 -5.68 13.25 2.59
N TRP A 11 -5.21 13.12 3.84
CA TRP A 11 -4.55 14.21 4.57
C TRP A 11 -3.56 13.66 5.61
N SER A 12 -2.58 12.87 5.17
CA SER A 12 -1.29 12.87 5.87
C SER A 12 -0.22 13.16 4.83
N PHE A 13 0.03 14.47 4.68
CA PHE A 13 1.11 15.08 3.92
C PHE A 13 1.18 14.78 2.41
N ARG A 14 1.39 15.81 1.60
CA ARG A 14 2.05 15.64 0.28
C ARG A 14 3.52 15.27 0.48
N SER A 15 3.80 14.33 1.39
CA SER A 15 5.09 13.70 1.49
C SER A 15 5.16 12.73 0.34
N SER A 16 6.25 12.81 -0.42
CA SER A 16 6.49 11.75 -1.39
C SER A 16 6.75 10.41 -0.70
N THR A 17 7.07 10.40 0.60
CA THR A 17 7.27 9.19 1.40
C THR A 17 6.20 9.12 2.49
N PRO A 18 5.08 8.40 2.27
CA PRO A 18 4.08 8.19 3.31
C PRO A 18 4.61 7.32 4.45
N ASP A 19 3.96 7.38 5.60
CA ASP A 19 4.22 6.56 6.79
C ASP A 19 2.97 5.76 7.16
N TYR A 20 3.10 4.44 7.31
CA TYR A 20 2.01 3.51 7.61
C TYR A 20 2.34 2.65 8.82
N GLU A 21 1.34 2.40 9.66
CA GLU A 21 1.51 1.54 10.84
C GLU A 21 1.25 0.05 10.49
N PRO A 22 2.01 -0.90 11.07
CA PRO A 22 1.68 -2.32 10.99
C PRO A 22 0.26 -2.62 11.46
N GLY A 23 -0.50 -3.36 10.66
CA GLY A 23 -1.91 -3.68 10.88
C GLY A 23 -2.90 -2.71 10.22
N GLU A 24 -2.42 -1.66 9.54
CA GLU A 24 -3.27 -0.78 8.74
C GLU A 24 -3.63 -1.42 7.39
N THR A 25 -4.89 -1.31 6.97
CA THR A 25 -5.34 -1.75 5.63
C THR A 25 -5.38 -0.57 4.68
N ILE A 26 -4.66 -0.66 3.55
CA ILE A 26 -4.58 0.41 2.54
C ILE A 26 -5.00 -0.08 1.14
N GLU A 27 -5.55 0.82 0.33
CA GLU A 27 -5.83 0.56 -1.09
C GLU A 27 -4.67 1.03 -1.95
N VAL A 28 -4.11 0.13 -2.78
CA VAL A 28 -2.97 0.42 -3.66
C VAL A 28 -3.23 -0.06 -5.08
N MET A 29 -2.57 0.58 -6.05
CA MET A 29 -2.56 0.10 -7.43
C MET A 29 -1.28 -0.68 -7.68
N VAL A 30 -1.42 -1.92 -8.15
CA VAL A 30 -0.28 -2.74 -8.54
C VAL A 30 0.25 -2.24 -9.87
N THR A 31 1.52 -1.85 -9.85
CA THR A 31 2.22 -1.26 -11.00
C THR A 31 3.11 -2.26 -11.74
N GLY A 32 3.38 -3.42 -11.15
CA GLY A 32 4.22 -4.44 -11.76
C GLY A 32 4.38 -5.67 -10.89
N ARG A 33 5.29 -6.53 -11.33
CA ARG A 33 5.64 -7.78 -10.66
C ARG A 33 7.12 -8.09 -10.82
N GLU A 34 7.75 -8.53 -9.75
CA GLU A 34 9.13 -9.00 -9.71
C GLU A 34 9.14 -10.47 -9.28
N GLY A 35 9.26 -11.37 -10.25
CA GLY A 35 9.13 -12.81 -10.01
C GLY A 35 7.72 -13.17 -9.54
N GLU A 36 7.61 -13.65 -8.29
CA GLU A 36 6.33 -14.02 -7.68
C GLU A 36 5.70 -12.86 -6.88
N THR A 37 6.46 -11.82 -6.57
CA THR A 37 6.04 -10.69 -5.70
C THR A 37 5.46 -9.56 -6.54
N ALA A 38 4.24 -9.11 -6.22
CA ALA A 38 3.65 -7.94 -6.86
C ALA A 38 4.17 -6.64 -6.23
N VAL A 39 4.16 -5.56 -7.04
CA VAL A 39 4.76 -4.29 -6.65
C VAL A 39 3.77 -3.15 -6.86
N ALA A 40 3.54 -2.36 -5.81
CA ALA A 40 2.78 -1.13 -5.85
C ALA A 40 3.68 0.07 -5.54
N ARG A 41 3.41 1.22 -6.16
CA ARG A 41 4.10 2.48 -5.86
C ARG A 41 3.16 3.44 -5.15
N ILE A 42 3.63 4.00 -4.04
CA ILE A 42 2.89 4.94 -3.21
C ILE A 42 3.77 6.17 -2.99
N GLY A 43 3.51 7.23 -3.74
CA GLY A 43 4.46 8.33 -3.83
C GLY A 43 5.79 7.85 -4.44
N ASP A 44 6.88 8.06 -3.70
CA ASP A 44 8.24 7.60 -3.98
C ASP A 44 8.55 6.25 -3.28
N SER A 45 7.66 5.77 -2.41
CA SER A 45 7.80 4.47 -1.74
C SER A 45 7.36 3.32 -2.65
N THR A 46 7.99 2.16 -2.44
CA THR A 46 7.65 0.91 -3.13
C THR A 46 7.14 -0.09 -2.10
N LEU A 47 5.95 -0.64 -2.34
CA LEU A 47 5.35 -1.68 -1.52
C LEU A 47 5.44 -3.03 -2.25
N GLN A 48 5.93 -4.04 -1.53
CA GLN A 48 5.98 -5.44 -1.99
C GLN A 48 4.78 -6.19 -1.44
N ILE A 49 4.12 -6.99 -2.28
CA ILE A 49 2.91 -7.74 -1.94
C ILE A 49 3.14 -9.20 -2.31
N GLU A 50 3.33 -10.06 -1.30
CA GLU A 50 3.68 -11.47 -1.50
C GLU A 50 2.48 -12.31 -1.96
N GLU A 51 1.27 -12.00 -1.49
CA GLU A 51 0.06 -12.81 -1.72
C GLU A 51 -0.85 -12.27 -2.85
N ALA A 52 -0.31 -11.48 -3.76
CA ALA A 52 -1.11 -10.89 -4.83
C ALA A 52 -1.53 -11.92 -5.90
N PRO A 53 -2.78 -11.82 -6.43
CA PRO A 53 -3.22 -12.59 -7.59
C PRO A 53 -2.28 -12.44 -8.79
N ALA A 54 -2.23 -13.47 -9.64
CA ALA A 54 -1.25 -13.50 -10.71
C ALA A 54 -1.45 -12.43 -11.78
N ASP A 55 -2.70 -11.97 -11.90
CA ASP A 55 -3.21 -10.97 -12.82
C ASP A 55 -3.48 -9.62 -12.13
N ALA A 56 -2.90 -9.38 -10.95
CA ALA A 56 -3.17 -8.17 -10.18
C ALA A 56 -2.58 -6.87 -10.78
N VAL A 57 -1.64 -6.96 -11.74
CA VAL A 57 -1.04 -5.78 -12.39
C VAL A 57 -2.11 -4.90 -13.05
N ASP A 58 -1.98 -3.58 -12.94
CA ASP A 58 -2.95 -2.58 -13.41
C ASP A 58 -4.32 -2.63 -12.69
N THR A 59 -4.40 -3.29 -11.53
CA THR A 59 -5.61 -3.32 -10.69
C THR A 59 -5.38 -2.67 -9.34
N ARG A 60 -6.49 -2.28 -8.69
CA ARG A 60 -6.49 -1.85 -7.29
C ARG A 60 -6.75 -3.04 -6.37
N VAL A 61 -5.97 -3.12 -5.31
CA VAL A 61 -6.07 -4.15 -4.29
C VAL A 61 -6.06 -3.52 -2.90
N LEU A 62 -6.73 -4.18 -1.96
CA LEU A 62 -6.59 -3.89 -0.54
C LEU A 62 -5.47 -4.76 0.02
N VAL A 63 -4.59 -4.17 0.80
CA VAL A 63 -3.47 -4.86 1.45
C VAL A 63 -3.39 -4.47 2.90
N ASP A 64 -3.06 -5.42 3.75
CA ASP A 64 -2.74 -5.19 5.15
C ASP A 64 -1.23 -4.95 5.26
N VAL A 65 -0.83 -3.83 5.87
CA VAL A 65 0.57 -3.49 6.06
C VAL A 65 1.13 -4.36 7.19
N GLU A 66 2.03 -5.27 6.86
CA GLU A 66 2.75 -6.06 7.88
C GLU A 66 3.95 -5.30 8.43
N THR A 67 4.70 -4.63 7.55
CA THR A 67 5.88 -3.85 7.88
C THR A 67 6.00 -2.62 6.98
N TRP A 68 6.48 -1.50 7.53
CA TRP A 68 6.75 -0.29 6.77
C TRP A 68 8.08 0.33 7.19
N ASP A 69 8.89 0.71 6.21
CA ASP A 69 10.10 1.49 6.44
C ASP A 69 9.74 2.99 6.46
N ALA A 70 9.63 3.54 7.67
CA ALA A 70 9.40 4.96 7.88
C ALA A 70 10.61 5.78 7.39
N GLY A 71 10.35 6.86 6.65
CA GLY A 71 11.40 7.85 6.34
C GLY A 71 11.78 8.66 7.57
N GLU A 72 13.07 8.89 7.79
CA GLU A 72 13.60 9.70 8.91
C GLU A 72 13.16 11.17 8.91
#